data_AF-A0A9P5UGE8-F1
#
_entry.id   AF-A0A9P5UGE8-F1
#
_cell.length_a   1.000
_cell.length_b   1.000
_cell.length_c   1.000
_cell.angle_alpha   90.00
_cell.angle_beta   90.00
_cell.angle_gamma   90.00
#
_symmetry.space_group_name_H-M   'P 1'
#
loop_
_entity.id
_entity.type
_entity.pdbx_description
1 polymer ?
#
loop_
_entity_poly.entity_id
_entity_poly.type
_entity_poly.pdbx_seq_one_letter_code
_entity_poly.pdbx_strand_id
1 'polypeptide(L)'
;MDPLRESNAGETVLYHFNDVYHVNQPTVLSRFAHKLKEKGNAITVFSGDAFGPSPESSILKGEHIVPILNYLDIDIACYGNHDFDFGEDRLTELSATCNFPFLLSNAFHPSGKLLTAAKEYVIHDYLGFRIGFFGLAGTDWPSNCQHLPHGNIISNPVQTASKISVFLKQNERVDLVVAVTHMRLEEDLLVSEHCPHVDLILGGHDHDIVVHGDQLTHCNDDATGRIRICVLSVPIDEDGKPDLGSIHAHHERDLSLHAHPEDPEIPRLLASLQNRIAAISSKPLFYTAVSLDGRGTIIRTTETNLGNFLADVVRAYYNTDIAFVNSGFIRCDRVVPPGVLTVRDVVDILPFGNPFIVKQITTRTLLQALENSVSDSRTDGRFLQLSGIAIEVDFARPQGSRVRRVTAPLPTTFTVAMSTFIADCFDGYTCFDSSDTEVETLVGAEGAMTDTGILLEILELLDSGEFPPAELSEEEADFDRIARARKKVFVLDGAHGERERDLPMVRPRIEGRIFDCKRVKTYRMDGIDIPQWYGYTVELSNHLLLSSYLEPRSFCFWRARSDVLSTRSRNLHVA
;
A
#
# COMPACT_ATOMS: atom_id res chain seq x y z
N MET A 1 -7.47 9.61 -50.99
CA MET A 1 -7.14 10.55 -49.90
C MET A 1 -8.07 10.21 -48.76
N ASP A 2 -7.50 9.90 -47.61
CA ASP A 2 -8.24 9.46 -46.41
C ASP A 2 -8.97 10.67 -45.81
N PRO A 3 -10.31 10.67 -45.66
CA PRO A 3 -11.08 11.82 -45.19
C PRO A 3 -10.75 12.28 -43.76
N LEU A 4 -10.03 11.46 -42.98
CA LEU A 4 -9.60 11.79 -41.62
C LEU A 4 -8.35 12.70 -41.58
N ARG A 5 -7.68 12.93 -42.71
CA ARG A 5 -6.50 13.80 -42.77
C ARG A 5 -6.81 15.29 -42.93
N GLU A 6 -8.04 15.67 -43.28
CA GLU A 6 -8.40 17.07 -43.56
C GLU A 6 -9.14 17.79 -42.42
N SER A 7 -9.48 17.13 -41.31
CA SER A 7 -10.25 17.76 -40.21
C SER A 7 -9.45 18.16 -38.96
N ASN A 8 -8.19 17.73 -38.79
CA ASN A 8 -7.41 17.96 -37.55
C ASN A 8 -6.21 18.89 -37.74
N ALA A 9 -6.26 19.79 -38.72
CA ALA A 9 -5.24 20.82 -38.88
C ALA A 9 -5.38 21.85 -37.74
N GLY A 10 -4.84 21.53 -36.56
CA GLY A 10 -4.80 22.45 -35.42
C GLY A 10 -5.03 21.87 -34.04
N GLU A 11 -5.20 20.55 -33.85
CA GLU A 11 -5.47 19.97 -32.52
C GLU A 11 -4.33 19.05 -32.04
N THR A 12 -3.79 19.34 -30.84
CA THR A 12 -2.82 18.46 -30.14
C THR A 12 -3.52 17.67 -29.04
N VAL A 13 -3.74 16.38 -29.28
CA VAL A 13 -4.43 15.46 -28.36
C VAL A 13 -3.43 14.79 -27.40
N LEU A 14 -3.71 14.85 -26.09
CA LEU A 14 -2.94 14.17 -25.04
C LEU A 14 -3.81 13.10 -24.36
N TYR A 15 -3.63 11.82 -24.69
CA TYR A 15 -4.28 10.73 -23.96
C TYR A 15 -3.62 10.55 -22.60
N HIS A 16 -4.41 10.55 -21.53
CA HIS A 16 -3.91 10.49 -20.16
C HIS A 16 -4.63 9.44 -19.33
N PHE A 17 -3.88 8.69 -18.54
CA PHE A 17 -4.39 7.76 -17.54
C PHE A 17 -3.37 7.60 -16.40
N ASN A 18 -3.78 6.97 -15.30
CA ASN A 18 -2.94 6.72 -14.12
C ASN A 18 -3.42 5.46 -13.39
N ASP A 19 -2.63 5.01 -12.41
CA ASP A 19 -3.08 4.06 -11.41
C ASP A 19 -3.56 2.71 -12.00
N VAL A 20 -2.84 2.23 -13.05
CA VAL A 20 -3.12 0.96 -13.74
C VAL A 20 -2.13 -0.11 -13.32
N TYR A 21 -2.48 -0.80 -12.23
CA TYR A 21 -1.67 -1.91 -11.69
C TYR A 21 -2.38 -3.28 -11.71
N HIS A 22 -3.68 -3.31 -12.08
CA HIS A 22 -4.48 -4.53 -12.22
C HIS A 22 -4.68 -4.96 -13.68
N VAL A 23 -4.73 -6.28 -13.90
CA VAL A 23 -4.99 -6.91 -15.22
C VAL A 23 -6.20 -7.82 -15.22
N ASN A 24 -7.04 -7.73 -14.18
CA ASN A 24 -8.17 -8.61 -13.91
C ASN A 24 -9.43 -8.31 -14.77
N GLN A 25 -9.41 -7.23 -15.55
CA GLN A 25 -10.50 -6.83 -16.45
C GLN A 25 -10.07 -6.94 -17.94
N PRO A 26 -9.94 -8.16 -18.50
CA PRO A 26 -9.37 -8.39 -19.83
C PRO A 26 -10.10 -7.63 -20.94
N THR A 27 -11.43 -7.58 -20.90
CA THR A 27 -12.24 -6.88 -21.89
C THR A 27 -12.04 -5.37 -21.84
N VAL A 28 -11.97 -4.78 -20.64
CA VAL A 28 -11.73 -3.34 -20.48
C VAL A 28 -10.33 -2.98 -20.96
N LEU A 29 -9.33 -3.76 -20.56
CA LEU A 29 -7.95 -3.56 -21.02
C LEU A 29 -7.81 -3.73 -22.55
N SER A 30 -8.54 -4.66 -23.15
CA SER A 30 -8.54 -4.86 -24.61
C SER A 30 -9.14 -3.65 -25.34
N ARG A 31 -10.24 -3.10 -24.82
CA ARG A 31 -10.84 -1.87 -25.35
C ARG A 31 -9.95 -0.66 -25.15
N PHE A 32 -9.25 -0.61 -24.02
CA PHE A 32 -8.29 0.43 -23.70
C PHE A 32 -7.14 0.47 -24.70
N ALA A 33 -6.48 -0.68 -24.88
CA ALA A 33 -5.40 -0.82 -25.83
C ALA A 33 -5.85 -0.46 -27.24
N HIS A 34 -7.02 -0.92 -27.67
CA HIS A 34 -7.58 -0.56 -28.98
C HIS A 34 -7.70 0.96 -29.14
N LYS A 35 -8.24 1.64 -28.13
CA LYS A 35 -8.45 3.08 -28.15
C LYS A 35 -7.14 3.88 -28.16
N LEU A 36 -6.13 3.44 -27.41
CA LEU A 36 -4.79 4.04 -27.46
C LEU A 36 -4.09 3.75 -28.81
N LYS A 37 -4.37 2.63 -29.47
CA LYS A 37 -3.83 2.36 -30.81
C LYS A 37 -4.47 3.20 -31.91
N GLU A 38 -5.67 3.72 -31.70
CA GLU A 38 -6.31 4.71 -32.59
C GLU A 38 -5.77 6.14 -32.42
N LYS A 39 -4.78 6.37 -31.52
CA LYS A 39 -4.33 7.71 -31.13
C LYS A 39 -3.80 8.57 -32.27
N GLY A 40 -3.40 7.96 -33.39
CA GLY A 40 -2.83 8.68 -34.53
C GLY A 40 -1.56 9.41 -34.11
N ASN A 41 -1.60 10.75 -34.14
CA ASN A 41 -0.48 11.58 -33.71
C ASN A 41 -0.55 11.94 -32.20
N ALA A 42 -1.60 11.60 -31.45
CA ALA A 42 -1.72 12.00 -30.05
C ALA A 42 -0.59 11.46 -29.17
N ILE A 43 -0.23 12.22 -28.12
CA ILE A 43 0.77 11.84 -27.13
C ILE A 43 0.05 11.12 -25.99
N THR A 44 0.56 9.96 -25.57
CA THR A 44 0.03 9.17 -24.46
C THR A 44 0.88 9.38 -23.21
N VAL A 45 0.26 9.87 -22.14
CA VAL A 45 0.89 10.23 -20.87
C VAL A 45 0.32 9.35 -19.76
N PHE A 46 1.20 8.74 -18.96
CA PHE A 46 0.81 7.89 -17.84
C PHE A 46 1.31 8.45 -16.49
N SER A 47 0.41 8.80 -15.58
CA SER A 47 0.81 9.40 -14.30
C SER A 47 1.00 8.38 -13.18
N GLY A 48 1.85 7.37 -13.40
CA GLY A 48 2.40 6.52 -12.32
C GLY A 48 1.46 5.47 -11.72
N ASP A 49 2.03 4.70 -10.79
CA ASP A 49 1.44 3.52 -10.14
C ASP A 49 1.05 2.43 -11.14
N ALA A 50 2.09 1.85 -11.76
CA ALA A 50 1.99 0.71 -12.65
C ALA A 50 2.40 -0.59 -11.95
N PHE A 51 3.51 -0.56 -11.22
CA PHE A 51 4.16 -1.77 -10.75
C PHE A 51 3.53 -2.32 -9.48
N GLY A 52 2.67 -1.57 -8.79
CA GLY A 52 1.89 -2.01 -7.64
C GLY A 52 0.77 -1.02 -7.34
N PRO A 53 -0.12 -1.36 -6.38
CA PRO A 53 -0.20 -2.62 -5.65
C PRO A 53 -1.24 -3.59 -6.26
N SER A 54 -0.83 -4.81 -6.64
CA SER A 54 -1.78 -5.84 -7.08
C SER A 54 -1.36 -7.26 -6.68
N PRO A 55 -2.29 -8.23 -6.58
CA PRO A 55 -1.91 -9.63 -6.35
C PRO A 55 -0.91 -10.14 -7.40
N GLU A 56 -1.10 -9.73 -8.66
CA GLU A 56 -0.19 -10.04 -9.75
C GLU A 56 1.20 -9.43 -9.53
N SER A 57 1.25 -8.18 -9.07
CA SER A 57 2.52 -7.52 -8.76
C SER A 57 3.24 -8.15 -7.56
N SER A 58 2.52 -8.59 -6.52
CA SER A 58 3.12 -9.25 -5.36
C SER A 58 3.79 -10.58 -5.74
N ILE A 59 3.20 -11.32 -6.69
CA ILE A 59 3.72 -12.59 -7.21
C ILE A 59 4.89 -12.38 -8.18
N LEU A 60 4.78 -11.42 -9.10
CA LEU A 60 5.75 -11.19 -10.17
C LEU A 60 6.69 -10.00 -9.94
N LYS A 61 6.63 -9.39 -8.76
CA LYS A 61 7.44 -8.22 -8.34
C LYS A 61 7.40 -7.13 -9.41
N GLY A 62 6.19 -6.70 -9.77
CA GLY A 62 5.90 -5.65 -10.75
C GLY A 62 6.03 -6.02 -12.23
N GLU A 63 6.61 -7.18 -12.57
CA GLU A 63 6.85 -7.57 -13.97
C GLU A 63 5.58 -7.84 -14.78
N HIS A 64 4.45 -8.03 -14.10
CA HIS A 64 3.17 -8.42 -14.71
C HIS A 64 2.67 -7.40 -15.74
N ILE A 65 2.90 -6.11 -15.50
CA ILE A 65 2.33 -5.02 -16.30
C ILE A 65 3.24 -4.56 -17.45
N VAL A 66 4.56 -4.79 -17.36
CA VAL A 66 5.55 -4.29 -18.35
C VAL A 66 5.17 -4.63 -19.80
N PRO A 67 4.82 -5.90 -20.15
CA PRO A 67 4.48 -6.23 -21.54
C PRO A 67 3.24 -5.49 -22.04
N ILE A 68 2.31 -5.19 -21.13
CA ILE A 68 1.08 -4.45 -21.42
C ILE A 68 1.43 -2.98 -21.64
N LEU A 69 2.16 -2.33 -20.73
CA LEU A 69 2.55 -0.92 -20.88
C LEU A 69 3.33 -0.67 -22.17
N ASN A 70 4.28 -1.55 -22.50
CA ASN A 70 5.02 -1.48 -23.76
C ASN A 70 4.12 -1.66 -24.99
N TYR A 71 3.04 -2.42 -24.85
CA TYR A 71 2.06 -2.57 -25.92
C TYR A 71 1.16 -1.35 -26.06
N LEU A 72 0.90 -0.59 -25.00
CA LEU A 72 0.00 0.58 -25.01
C LEU A 72 0.56 1.82 -25.71
N ASP A 73 1.82 1.78 -26.18
CA ASP A 73 2.46 2.89 -26.90
C ASP A 73 2.44 4.21 -26.09
N ILE A 74 2.82 4.10 -24.81
CA ILE A 74 2.99 5.25 -23.92
C ILE A 74 4.19 6.07 -24.40
N ASP A 75 4.05 7.40 -24.43
CA ASP A 75 5.12 8.30 -24.82
C ASP A 75 5.91 8.78 -23.61
N ILE A 76 5.24 9.02 -22.48
CA ILE A 76 5.83 9.61 -21.27
C ILE A 76 5.10 9.06 -20.03
N ALA A 77 5.85 8.74 -18.97
CA ALA A 77 5.26 8.40 -17.68
C ALA A 77 5.85 9.24 -16.53
N CYS A 78 5.11 9.38 -15.43
CA CYS A 78 5.65 9.76 -14.12
C CYS A 78 5.78 8.51 -13.27
N TYR A 79 6.73 8.48 -12.32
CA TYR A 79 6.70 7.48 -11.27
C TYR A 79 5.61 7.80 -10.25
N GLY A 80 4.96 6.77 -9.71
CA GLY A 80 4.09 6.86 -8.54
C GLY A 80 4.74 6.29 -7.27
N ASN A 81 4.05 6.40 -6.13
CA ASN A 81 4.59 5.90 -4.86
C ASN A 81 4.63 4.37 -4.83
N HIS A 82 3.65 3.68 -5.43
CA HIS A 82 3.59 2.22 -5.42
C HIS A 82 4.53 1.57 -6.45
N ASP A 83 5.10 2.35 -7.36
CA ASP A 83 6.17 1.85 -8.24
C ASP A 83 7.43 1.43 -7.45
N PHE A 84 7.62 1.98 -6.25
CA PHE A 84 8.71 1.66 -5.34
C PHE A 84 8.38 0.50 -4.38
N ASP A 85 7.21 -0.14 -4.47
CA ASP A 85 6.79 -1.21 -3.54
C ASP A 85 7.73 -2.42 -3.51
N PHE A 86 8.58 -2.60 -4.51
CA PHE A 86 9.59 -3.67 -4.56
C PHE A 86 11.04 -3.18 -4.48
N GLY A 87 11.23 -1.93 -4.07
CA GLY A 87 12.55 -1.28 -3.96
C GLY A 87 13.02 -0.62 -5.26
N GLU A 88 13.91 0.36 -5.10
CA GLU A 88 14.41 1.19 -6.21
C GLU A 88 15.22 0.40 -7.24
N ASP A 89 15.99 -0.61 -6.82
CA ASP A 89 16.77 -1.45 -7.74
C ASP A 89 15.83 -2.20 -8.69
N ARG A 90 14.79 -2.83 -8.14
CA ARG A 90 13.78 -3.53 -8.94
C ARG A 90 13.02 -2.57 -9.84
N LEU A 91 12.65 -1.40 -9.33
CA LEU A 91 12.02 -0.36 -10.13
C LEU A 91 12.92 0.06 -11.31
N THR A 92 14.21 0.28 -11.06
CA THR A 92 15.19 0.66 -12.08
C THR A 92 15.30 -0.41 -13.17
N GLU A 93 15.33 -1.70 -12.80
CA GLU A 93 15.30 -2.81 -13.75
C GLU A 93 14.03 -2.82 -14.60
N LEU A 94 12.85 -2.72 -13.98
CA LEU A 94 11.57 -2.74 -14.67
C LEU A 94 11.45 -1.56 -15.65
N SER A 95 11.76 -0.34 -15.18
CA SER A 95 11.74 0.87 -15.99
C SER A 95 12.69 0.81 -17.18
N ALA A 96 13.86 0.17 -17.04
CA ALA A 96 14.78 -0.02 -18.14
C ALA A 96 14.24 -0.96 -19.25
N THR A 97 13.23 -1.78 -18.92
CA THR A 97 12.53 -2.62 -19.90
C THR A 97 11.27 -1.98 -20.48
N CYS A 98 10.87 -0.80 -19.99
CA CYS A 98 9.82 0.01 -20.59
C CYS A 98 10.37 0.81 -21.79
N ASN A 99 9.55 0.97 -22.83
CA ASN A 99 9.94 1.64 -24.08
C ASN A 99 9.76 3.18 -24.04
N PHE A 100 9.49 3.73 -22.86
CA PHE A 100 9.18 5.14 -22.63
C PHE A 100 9.88 5.66 -21.38
N PRO A 101 10.19 6.97 -21.31
CA PRO A 101 10.82 7.57 -20.15
C PRO A 101 9.84 7.74 -18.99
N PHE A 102 10.36 7.59 -17.78
CA PHE A 102 9.70 8.02 -16.55
C PHE A 102 10.30 9.34 -16.04
N LEU A 103 9.45 10.20 -15.46
CA LEU A 103 9.80 11.54 -15.00
C LEU A 103 9.70 11.66 -13.47
N LEU A 104 10.66 12.40 -12.88
CA LEU A 104 10.63 12.95 -11.52
C LEU A 104 11.51 14.19 -11.48
N SER A 105 11.05 15.28 -10.85
CA SER A 105 11.82 16.53 -10.74
C SER A 105 12.03 16.98 -9.30
N ASN A 106 11.32 16.40 -8.33
CA ASN A 106 11.35 16.83 -6.92
C ASN A 106 11.76 15.72 -5.94
N ALA A 107 12.09 14.51 -6.38
CA ALA A 107 12.44 13.39 -5.51
C ALA A 107 13.90 12.98 -5.69
N PHE A 108 14.71 13.07 -4.64
CA PHE A 108 16.16 12.90 -4.72
C PHE A 108 16.73 11.97 -3.65
N HIS A 109 17.85 11.32 -3.98
CA HIS A 109 18.79 10.75 -3.03
C HIS A 109 19.47 11.86 -2.20
N PRO A 110 20.00 11.54 -1.00
CA PRO A 110 20.85 12.46 -0.24
C PRO A 110 22.03 13.02 -1.04
N SER A 111 22.51 12.29 -2.05
CA SER A 111 23.58 12.72 -2.95
C SER A 111 23.18 13.85 -3.92
N GLY A 112 21.89 14.22 -3.98
CA GLY A 112 21.32 15.17 -4.92
C GLY A 112 21.02 14.61 -6.32
N LYS A 113 21.10 13.28 -6.50
CA LYS A 113 20.63 12.62 -7.73
C LYS A 113 19.14 12.37 -7.61
N LEU A 114 18.40 12.43 -8.73
CA LEU A 114 17.00 12.00 -8.75
C LEU A 114 16.89 10.54 -8.30
N LEU A 115 15.77 10.19 -7.67
CA LEU A 115 15.45 8.79 -7.42
C LEU A 115 15.28 8.04 -8.74
N THR A 116 15.66 6.77 -8.73
CA THR A 116 15.67 5.81 -9.84
C THR A 116 16.38 6.38 -11.09
N ALA A 117 16.11 5.83 -12.26
CA ALA A 117 16.59 6.32 -13.55
C ALA A 117 15.67 7.41 -14.15
N ALA A 118 15.01 8.21 -13.31
CA ALA A 118 14.08 9.24 -13.76
C ALA A 118 14.77 10.34 -14.57
N LYS A 119 14.06 10.89 -15.55
CA LYS A 119 14.43 12.14 -16.20
C LYS A 119 13.77 13.31 -15.48
N GLU A 120 14.51 14.40 -15.31
CA GLU A 120 13.97 15.61 -14.69
C GLU A 120 12.83 16.22 -15.51
N TYR A 121 13.01 16.25 -16.84
CA TYR A 121 11.99 16.64 -17.81
C TYR A 121 12.28 16.01 -19.17
N VAL A 122 11.31 16.04 -20.06
CA VAL A 122 11.48 15.72 -21.49
C VAL A 122 10.80 16.78 -22.34
N ILE A 123 11.29 16.97 -23.55
CA ILE A 123 10.69 17.88 -24.53
C ILE A 123 10.30 17.04 -25.74
N HIS A 124 9.06 17.20 -26.18
CA HIS A 124 8.56 16.61 -27.41
C HIS A 124 8.28 17.70 -28.44
N ASP A 125 8.84 17.53 -29.64
CA ASP A 125 8.46 18.29 -30.82
C ASP A 125 7.21 17.64 -31.43
N TYR A 126 6.10 18.37 -31.49
CA TYR A 126 4.82 17.86 -31.95
C TYR A 126 4.13 18.86 -32.88
N LEU A 127 3.86 18.46 -34.13
CA LEU A 127 3.23 19.31 -35.16
C LEU A 127 3.84 20.73 -35.30
N GLY A 128 5.13 20.88 -34.99
CA GLY A 128 5.84 22.17 -35.05
C GLY A 128 5.92 22.94 -33.73
N PHE A 129 5.35 22.39 -32.65
CA PHE A 129 5.38 22.94 -31.28
C PHE A 129 6.33 22.18 -30.37
N ARG A 130 6.82 22.84 -29.34
CA ARG A 130 7.67 22.23 -28.31
C ARG A 130 6.88 22.12 -27.01
N ILE A 131 6.68 20.91 -26.54
CA ILE A 131 5.97 20.63 -25.28
C ILE A 131 6.98 20.10 -24.27
N GLY A 132 7.13 20.79 -23.15
CA GLY A 132 7.95 20.35 -22.02
C GLY A 132 7.09 19.59 -21.00
N PHE A 133 7.54 18.40 -20.62
CA PHE A 133 6.91 17.57 -19.59
C PHE A 133 7.87 17.39 -18.42
N PHE A 134 7.36 17.48 -17.19
CA PHE A 134 8.15 17.21 -15.97
C PHE A 134 7.31 16.47 -14.93
N GLY A 135 7.99 15.74 -14.02
CA GLY A 135 7.35 14.82 -13.08
C GLY A 135 7.34 15.35 -11.64
N LEU A 136 6.24 15.21 -10.88
CA LEU A 136 6.23 15.54 -9.44
C LEU A 136 5.71 14.39 -8.58
N ALA A 137 6.47 14.07 -7.54
CA ALA A 137 6.12 13.17 -6.45
C ALA A 137 5.43 13.93 -5.30
N GLY A 138 4.45 13.30 -4.66
CA GLY A 138 3.70 13.88 -3.55
C GLY A 138 4.53 13.98 -2.28
N THR A 139 4.26 14.98 -1.43
CA THR A 139 5.01 15.10 -0.16
C THR A 139 4.63 14.02 0.86
N ASP A 140 3.56 13.27 0.61
CA ASP A 140 3.13 12.13 1.42
C ASP A 140 3.82 10.81 1.06
N TRP A 141 4.62 10.77 -0.01
CA TRP A 141 5.40 9.59 -0.42
C TRP A 141 6.16 8.92 0.72
N PRO A 142 6.89 9.64 1.59
CA PRO A 142 7.59 9.02 2.72
C PRO A 142 6.69 8.28 3.72
N SER A 143 5.39 8.57 3.72
CA SER A 143 4.38 7.94 4.59
C SER A 143 3.53 6.88 3.91
N ASN A 144 3.59 6.75 2.57
CA ASN A 144 2.73 5.85 1.80
C ASN A 144 3.49 4.99 0.76
N CYS A 145 4.82 5.12 0.70
CA CYS A 145 5.70 4.38 -0.19
C CYS A 145 6.52 3.35 0.60
N GLN A 146 6.35 2.07 0.29
CA GLN A 146 6.84 1.00 1.13
C GLN A 146 8.38 0.88 1.19
N HIS A 147 9.06 1.04 0.06
CA HIS A 147 10.52 0.92 -0.04
C HIS A 147 11.15 2.14 -0.71
N LEU A 148 10.70 3.33 -0.32
CA LEU A 148 11.35 4.57 -0.72
C LEU A 148 12.80 4.60 -0.17
N PRO A 149 13.80 5.00 -0.97
CA PRO A 149 15.21 5.01 -0.52
C PRO A 149 15.44 5.82 0.76
N HIS A 150 16.33 5.34 1.62
CA HIS A 150 16.62 6.01 2.90
C HIS A 150 17.18 7.42 2.70
N GLY A 151 16.75 8.34 3.56
CA GLY A 151 17.18 9.73 3.52
C GLY A 151 16.76 10.46 2.24
N ASN A 152 15.80 9.91 1.48
CA ASN A 152 15.24 10.59 0.32
C ASN A 152 14.78 12.01 0.69
N ILE A 153 14.82 12.88 -0.32
CA ILE A 153 14.42 14.27 -0.21
C ILE A 153 13.31 14.49 -1.23
N ILE A 154 12.07 14.58 -0.75
CA ILE A 154 10.95 15.07 -1.56
C ILE A 154 10.84 16.58 -1.35
N SER A 155 11.26 17.33 -2.37
CA SER A 155 11.22 18.79 -2.38
C SER A 155 9.79 19.29 -2.58
N ASN A 156 9.49 20.47 -2.03
CA ASN A 156 8.18 21.09 -2.16
C ASN A 156 7.73 21.18 -3.63
N PRO A 157 6.56 20.61 -4.00
CA PRO A 157 6.09 20.55 -5.37
C PRO A 157 5.93 21.93 -6.02
N VAL A 158 5.31 22.89 -5.33
CA VAL A 158 5.08 24.26 -5.84
C VAL A 158 6.39 24.97 -6.17
N GLN A 159 7.37 24.91 -5.26
CA GLN A 159 8.68 25.53 -5.52
C GLN A 159 9.42 24.86 -6.68
N THR A 160 9.30 23.55 -6.81
CA THR A 160 9.94 22.79 -7.89
C THR A 160 9.27 23.09 -9.23
N ALA A 161 7.94 23.00 -9.29
CA ALA A 161 7.12 23.33 -10.46
C ALA A 161 7.36 24.76 -10.95
N SER A 162 7.41 25.73 -10.03
CA SER A 162 7.72 27.12 -10.38
C SER A 162 9.11 27.26 -11.03
N LYS A 163 10.14 26.63 -10.47
CA LYS A 163 11.51 26.68 -11.03
C LYS A 163 11.59 26.03 -12.40
N ILE A 164 11.07 24.81 -12.54
CA ILE A 164 11.21 24.03 -13.77
C ILE A 164 10.35 24.58 -14.91
N SER A 165 9.13 25.03 -14.62
CA SER A 165 8.26 25.66 -15.64
C SER A 165 8.86 26.95 -16.18
N VAL A 166 9.47 27.79 -15.31
CA VAL A 166 10.22 28.98 -15.73
C VAL A 166 11.40 28.59 -16.63
N PHE A 167 12.19 27.59 -16.22
CA PHE A 167 13.32 27.10 -17.02
C PHE A 167 12.86 26.59 -18.38
N LEU A 168 11.80 25.77 -18.43
CA LEU A 168 11.27 25.23 -19.69
C LEU A 168 10.79 26.34 -20.64
N LYS A 169 10.06 27.34 -20.13
CA LYS A 169 9.60 28.47 -20.94
C LYS A 169 10.74 29.38 -21.39
N GLN A 170 11.68 29.72 -20.51
CA GLN A 170 12.69 30.76 -20.78
C GLN A 170 13.95 30.21 -21.46
N ASN A 171 14.45 29.06 -21.01
CA ASN A 171 15.70 28.48 -21.47
C ASN A 171 15.46 27.49 -22.60
N GLU A 172 14.56 26.54 -22.39
CA GLU A 172 14.23 25.53 -23.40
C GLU A 172 13.30 26.06 -24.47
N ARG A 173 12.62 27.19 -24.23
CA ARG A 173 11.69 27.83 -25.18
C ARG A 173 10.58 26.87 -25.62
N VAL A 174 10.01 26.13 -24.68
CA VAL A 174 8.82 25.32 -24.94
C VAL A 174 7.60 26.22 -25.03
N ASP A 175 6.66 25.84 -25.89
CA ASP A 175 5.40 26.56 -26.08
C ASP A 175 4.38 26.17 -24.99
N LEU A 176 4.37 24.90 -24.59
CA LEU A 176 3.50 24.33 -23.55
C LEU A 176 4.32 23.61 -22.47
N VAL A 177 3.96 23.78 -21.21
CA VAL A 177 4.52 23.09 -20.05
C VAL A 177 3.44 22.25 -19.38
N VAL A 178 3.66 20.94 -19.34
CA VAL A 178 2.77 19.95 -18.73
C VAL A 178 3.45 19.35 -17.51
N ALA A 179 2.83 19.46 -16.34
CA ALA A 179 3.23 18.71 -15.16
C ALA A 179 2.53 17.34 -15.19
N VAL A 180 3.29 16.25 -15.10
CA VAL A 180 2.77 14.89 -14.92
C VAL A 180 3.00 14.54 -13.46
N THR A 181 1.95 14.42 -12.67
CA THR A 181 2.08 14.40 -11.21
C THR A 181 1.49 13.13 -10.63
N HIS A 182 2.09 12.65 -9.56
CA HIS A 182 1.55 11.56 -8.75
C HIS A 182 1.58 12.00 -7.29
N MET A 183 0.67 12.92 -6.99
CA MET A 183 0.54 13.65 -5.74
C MET A 183 -0.94 13.73 -5.34
N ARG A 184 -1.20 14.12 -4.11
CA ARG A 184 -2.57 14.45 -3.67
C ARG A 184 -3.11 15.67 -4.43
N LEU A 185 -4.41 15.71 -4.64
CA LEU A 185 -5.14 16.74 -5.37
C LEU A 185 -4.91 18.12 -4.75
N GLU A 186 -4.82 18.19 -3.42
CA GLU A 186 -4.52 19.45 -2.73
C GLU A 186 -3.17 20.04 -3.20
N GLU A 187 -2.16 19.20 -3.46
CA GLU A 187 -0.86 19.66 -3.94
C GLU A 187 -0.90 20.07 -5.41
N ASP A 188 -1.63 19.33 -6.25
CA ASP A 188 -1.83 19.73 -7.65
C ASP A 188 -2.55 21.09 -7.75
N LEU A 189 -3.59 21.32 -6.92
CA LEU A 189 -4.30 22.60 -6.86
C LEU A 189 -3.36 23.74 -6.42
N LEU A 190 -2.49 23.49 -5.44
CA LEU A 190 -1.50 24.48 -5.01
C LEU A 190 -0.50 24.81 -6.13
N VAL A 191 -0.05 23.81 -6.90
CA VAL A 191 0.80 24.04 -8.09
C VAL A 191 0.06 24.90 -9.10
N SER A 192 -1.20 24.58 -9.40
CA SER A 192 -2.03 25.35 -10.32
C SER A 192 -2.15 26.82 -9.93
N GLU A 193 -2.42 27.09 -8.66
CA GLU A 193 -2.67 28.45 -8.17
C GLU A 193 -1.40 29.32 -8.15
N HIS A 194 -0.24 28.70 -7.91
CA HIS A 194 1.00 29.41 -7.62
C HIS A 194 2.05 29.33 -8.74
N CYS A 195 1.85 28.51 -9.78
CA CYS A 195 2.80 28.31 -10.88
C CYS A 195 2.20 28.73 -12.23
N PRO A 196 2.17 30.03 -12.58
CA PRO A 196 1.50 30.54 -13.78
C PRO A 196 2.15 30.13 -15.11
N HIS A 197 3.28 29.43 -15.07
CA HIS A 197 3.97 28.90 -16.25
C HIS A 197 3.72 27.39 -16.48
N VAL A 198 2.95 26.73 -15.60
CA VAL A 198 2.43 25.39 -15.80
C VAL A 198 1.08 25.54 -16.50
N ASP A 199 0.96 25.01 -17.71
CA ASP A 199 -0.23 25.18 -18.54
C ASP A 199 -1.23 24.02 -18.36
N LEU A 200 -0.76 22.84 -17.92
CA LEU A 200 -1.59 21.67 -17.67
C LEU A 200 -0.96 20.79 -16.58
N ILE A 201 -1.79 20.21 -15.71
CA ILE A 201 -1.40 19.18 -14.73
C ILE A 201 -2.17 17.91 -15.05
N LEU A 202 -1.44 16.80 -15.20
CA LEU A 202 -1.97 15.46 -15.42
C LEU A 202 -1.65 14.61 -14.19
N GLY A 203 -2.58 14.58 -13.23
CA GLY A 203 -2.41 13.94 -11.92
C GLY A 203 -2.65 12.43 -11.86
N GLY A 204 -2.57 11.88 -10.65
CA GLY A 204 -2.80 10.47 -10.25
C GLY A 204 -3.03 10.38 -8.73
N HIS A 205 -2.82 9.22 -8.12
CA HIS A 205 -2.76 9.00 -6.65
C HIS A 205 -4.10 8.98 -5.86
N ASP A 206 -4.96 9.99 -5.99
CA ASP A 206 -6.24 10.05 -5.24
C ASP A 206 -7.38 9.16 -5.74
N HIS A 207 -7.26 8.51 -6.90
CA HIS A 207 -8.34 7.78 -7.55
C HIS A 207 -9.67 8.57 -7.73
N ASP A 208 -9.63 9.91 -7.67
CA ASP A 208 -10.81 10.80 -7.60
C ASP A 208 -11.05 11.61 -8.89
N ILE A 209 -12.30 11.99 -9.15
CA ILE A 209 -12.70 12.73 -10.36
C ILE A 209 -12.82 14.23 -10.04
N VAL A 210 -11.91 15.09 -10.53
CA VAL A 210 -12.06 16.54 -10.36
C VAL A 210 -11.75 17.33 -11.63
N VAL A 211 -12.76 18.04 -12.17
CA VAL A 211 -12.57 19.06 -13.22
C VAL A 211 -12.73 20.43 -12.57
N HIS A 212 -11.69 21.27 -12.60
CA HIS A 212 -11.73 22.62 -12.03
C HIS A 212 -11.35 23.69 -13.08
N GLY A 213 -12.37 24.25 -13.72
CA GLY A 213 -12.28 25.49 -14.50
C GLY A 213 -11.51 25.42 -15.83
N ASP A 214 -11.48 26.56 -16.53
CA ASP A 214 -11.05 26.71 -17.93
C ASP A 214 -9.53 26.56 -18.16
N GLN A 215 -8.74 26.28 -17.11
CA GLN A 215 -7.28 26.23 -17.19
C GLN A 215 -6.65 24.94 -16.65
N LEU A 216 -7.41 24.04 -16.00
CA LEU A 216 -6.82 22.83 -15.45
C LEU A 216 -7.70 21.59 -15.51
N THR A 217 -7.16 20.54 -16.12
CA THR A 217 -7.81 19.24 -16.20
C THR A 217 -7.10 18.24 -15.31
N HIS A 218 -7.60 18.01 -14.10
CA HIS A 218 -7.16 16.85 -13.34
C HIS A 218 -7.93 15.62 -13.83
N CYS A 219 -7.20 14.56 -14.15
CA CYS A 219 -7.76 13.27 -14.49
C CYS A 219 -7.16 12.29 -13.50
N ASN A 220 -8.01 11.58 -12.75
CA ASN A 220 -7.59 10.56 -11.82
C ASN A 220 -8.69 9.49 -11.80
N ASP A 221 -8.29 8.23 -12.04
CA ASP A 221 -9.19 7.13 -12.35
C ASP A 221 -8.56 5.81 -11.87
N ASP A 222 -9.32 5.00 -11.14
CA ASP A 222 -8.84 3.74 -10.57
C ASP A 222 -8.79 2.57 -11.57
N ALA A 223 -9.01 2.84 -12.85
CA ALA A 223 -9.06 1.85 -13.92
C ALA A 223 -9.92 0.61 -13.58
N THR A 224 -10.89 0.73 -12.66
CA THR A 224 -11.81 -0.36 -12.26
C THR A 224 -12.93 -0.57 -13.28
N GLY A 225 -12.71 -0.18 -14.54
CA GLY A 225 -13.66 -0.28 -15.63
C GLY A 225 -13.86 1.02 -16.39
N ARG A 226 -13.35 2.14 -15.86
CA ARG A 226 -13.42 3.45 -16.47
C ARG A 226 -12.03 3.84 -16.97
N ILE A 227 -12.01 4.45 -18.14
CA ILE A 227 -10.83 5.09 -18.69
C ILE A 227 -11.25 6.50 -19.07
N ARG A 228 -10.48 7.46 -18.58
CA ARG A 228 -10.54 8.81 -19.10
C ARG A 228 -9.56 8.95 -20.22
N ILE A 229 -10.08 9.47 -21.32
CA ILE A 229 -9.25 9.94 -22.40
C ILE A 229 -9.31 11.45 -22.25
N CYS A 230 -8.32 12.01 -21.56
CA CYS A 230 -8.12 13.45 -21.72
C CYS A 230 -7.88 13.67 -23.23
N VAL A 231 -8.63 14.60 -23.81
CA VAL A 231 -8.35 15.08 -25.17
C VAL A 231 -8.17 16.55 -24.95
N LEU A 232 -6.92 16.96 -24.74
CA LEU A 232 -6.56 18.36 -24.90
C LEU A 232 -6.76 18.68 -26.38
N SER A 233 -7.54 19.70 -26.72
CA SER A 233 -7.43 20.33 -28.04
C SER A 233 -6.82 21.70 -27.79
N VAL A 234 -5.59 21.91 -28.25
CA VAL A 234 -4.96 23.23 -28.24
C VAL A 234 -5.04 23.79 -29.66
N PRO A 235 -6.02 24.66 -29.96
CA PRO A 235 -6.11 25.28 -31.27
C PRO A 235 -4.86 26.13 -31.55
N ILE A 236 -4.52 26.25 -32.82
CA ILE A 236 -3.41 27.09 -33.27
C ILE A 236 -3.99 28.45 -33.69
N ASP A 237 -3.39 29.55 -33.22
CA ASP A 237 -3.75 30.91 -33.62
C ASP A 237 -3.32 31.25 -35.06
N GLU A 238 -3.67 32.45 -35.54
CA GLU A 238 -3.35 32.91 -36.90
C GLU A 238 -1.84 33.04 -37.17
N ASP A 239 -1.01 33.13 -36.13
CA ASP A 239 0.46 33.21 -36.20
C ASP A 239 1.14 31.82 -36.11
N GLY A 240 0.36 30.75 -36.00
CA GLY A 240 0.90 29.40 -35.88
C GLY A 240 1.33 29.02 -34.46
N LYS A 241 0.85 29.71 -33.42
CA LYS A 241 1.14 29.43 -32.00
C LYS A 241 -0.05 28.78 -31.27
N PRO A 242 0.18 28.03 -30.18
CA PRO A 242 -0.91 27.45 -29.42
C PRO A 242 -1.74 28.52 -28.71
N ASP A 243 -3.06 28.51 -28.91
CA ASP A 243 -4.03 29.26 -28.11
C ASP A 243 -4.38 28.47 -26.85
N LEU A 244 -3.60 28.73 -25.80
CA LEU A 244 -3.76 28.14 -24.47
C LEU A 244 -5.04 28.61 -23.75
N GLY A 245 -5.71 29.66 -24.26
CA GLY A 245 -6.99 30.13 -23.71
C GLY A 245 -8.18 29.21 -24.03
N SER A 246 -7.99 28.25 -24.95
CA SER A 246 -9.03 27.37 -25.46
C SER A 246 -8.67 25.89 -25.23
N ILE A 247 -8.16 25.56 -24.05
CA ILE A 247 -7.95 24.16 -23.65
C ILE A 247 -9.32 23.54 -23.34
N HIS A 248 -9.76 22.65 -24.22
CA HIS A 248 -10.88 21.77 -23.92
C HIS A 248 -10.35 20.45 -23.41
N ALA A 249 -10.87 19.98 -22.29
CA ALA A 249 -10.66 18.63 -21.84
C ALA A 249 -11.98 17.93 -21.62
N HIS A 250 -12.34 17.10 -22.58
CA HIS A 250 -13.51 16.24 -22.45
C HIS A 250 -13.28 15.00 -23.27
N HIS A 251 -13.22 13.83 -22.62
CA HIS A 251 -13.78 12.56 -23.10
C HIS A 251 -13.61 11.49 -22.00
N GLU A 252 -14.60 11.37 -21.13
CA GLU A 252 -14.78 10.11 -20.40
C GLU A 252 -15.38 9.10 -21.39
N ARG A 253 -14.68 7.99 -21.63
CA ARG A 253 -15.29 6.83 -22.28
C ARG A 253 -15.26 5.71 -21.28
N ASP A 254 -16.42 5.42 -20.71
CA ASP A 254 -16.60 4.20 -19.95
C ASP A 254 -16.44 2.99 -20.89
N LEU A 255 -15.19 2.49 -21.00
CA LEU A 255 -14.87 1.37 -21.86
C LEU A 255 -15.45 0.05 -21.33
N SER A 256 -16.01 0.03 -20.12
CA SER A 256 -16.80 -1.13 -19.65
C SER A 256 -18.09 -1.32 -20.45
N LEU A 257 -18.59 -0.28 -21.12
CA LEU A 257 -19.83 -0.33 -21.92
C LEU A 257 -19.68 -1.15 -23.21
N HIS A 258 -20.74 -1.87 -23.59
CA HIS A 258 -20.80 -2.91 -24.63
C HIS A 258 -20.57 -2.47 -26.10
N ALA A 259 -19.90 -1.34 -26.37
CA ALA A 259 -19.82 -0.76 -27.72
C ALA A 259 -18.39 -0.56 -28.28
N HIS A 260 -17.34 -0.81 -27.51
CA HIS A 260 -15.96 -0.58 -27.98
C HIS A 260 -15.31 -1.85 -28.54
N PRO A 261 -14.60 -1.77 -29.69
CA PRO A 261 -13.81 -2.88 -30.19
C PRO A 261 -12.71 -3.28 -29.20
N GLU A 262 -12.38 -4.57 -29.18
CA GLU A 262 -11.32 -5.14 -28.34
C GLU A 262 -10.05 -5.37 -29.17
N ASP A 263 -8.89 -5.01 -28.62
CA ASP A 263 -7.59 -5.32 -29.22
C ASP A 263 -7.27 -6.83 -29.07
N PRO A 264 -6.95 -7.54 -30.16
CA PRO A 264 -6.76 -8.99 -30.14
C PRO A 264 -5.44 -9.44 -29.49
N GLU A 265 -4.45 -8.57 -29.26
CA GLU A 265 -3.19 -8.95 -28.62
C GLU A 265 -3.29 -8.96 -27.09
N ILE A 266 -4.16 -8.14 -26.49
CA ILE A 266 -4.32 -8.10 -25.02
C ILE A 266 -4.67 -9.48 -24.43
N PRO A 267 -5.65 -10.24 -24.96
CA PRO A 267 -5.91 -11.59 -24.48
C PRO A 267 -4.70 -12.53 -24.54
N ARG A 268 -3.80 -12.36 -25.52
CA ARG A 268 -2.58 -13.19 -25.62
C ARG A 268 -1.55 -12.83 -24.56
N LEU A 269 -1.32 -11.54 -24.33
CA LEU A 269 -0.44 -11.06 -23.26
C LEU A 269 -0.96 -11.53 -21.89
N LEU A 270 -2.27 -11.42 -21.66
CA LEU A 270 -2.90 -11.90 -20.43
C LEU A 270 -2.82 -13.41 -20.25
N ALA A 271 -3.00 -14.21 -21.32
CA ALA A 271 -2.84 -15.66 -21.23
C ALA A 271 -1.41 -16.08 -20.85
N SER A 272 -0.40 -15.43 -21.44
CA SER A 272 1.01 -15.65 -21.07
C SER A 272 1.27 -15.31 -19.61
N LEU A 273 0.76 -14.17 -19.16
CA LEU A 273 0.87 -13.70 -17.79
C LEU A 273 0.19 -14.66 -16.80
N GLN A 274 -1.04 -15.08 -17.10
CA GLN A 274 -1.79 -16.04 -16.29
C GLN A 274 -1.05 -17.37 -16.14
N ASN A 275 -0.40 -17.86 -17.19
CA ASN A 275 0.41 -19.08 -17.12
C ASN A 275 1.61 -18.92 -16.19
N ARG A 276 2.29 -17.77 -16.22
CA ARG A 276 3.42 -17.48 -15.33
C ARG A 276 2.98 -17.36 -13.87
N ILE A 277 1.90 -16.61 -13.63
CA ILE A 277 1.30 -16.48 -12.30
C ILE A 277 0.86 -17.86 -11.80
N ALA A 278 0.20 -18.67 -12.63
CA ALA A 278 -0.23 -20.02 -12.25
C ALA A 278 0.96 -20.93 -11.89
N ALA A 279 2.06 -20.86 -12.65
CA ALA A 279 3.25 -21.66 -12.38
C ALA A 279 3.88 -21.35 -11.02
N ILE A 280 3.95 -20.07 -10.64
CA ILE A 280 4.52 -19.65 -9.35
C ILE A 280 3.52 -19.88 -8.21
N SER A 281 2.28 -19.42 -8.41
CA SER A 281 1.25 -19.40 -7.36
C SER A 281 0.78 -20.79 -6.95
N SER A 282 0.88 -21.79 -7.84
CA SER A 282 0.53 -23.19 -7.54
C SER A 282 1.63 -23.97 -6.80
N LYS A 283 2.82 -23.39 -6.63
CA LYS A 283 3.93 -24.04 -5.89
C LYS A 283 3.46 -24.37 -4.46
N PRO A 284 3.49 -25.64 -4.04
CA PRO A 284 3.11 -26.04 -2.70
C PRO A 284 4.20 -25.63 -1.70
N LEU A 285 3.79 -25.13 -0.52
CA LEU A 285 4.70 -24.63 0.51
C LEU A 285 4.67 -25.51 1.76
N PHE A 286 3.50 -25.72 2.34
CA PHE A 286 3.36 -26.47 3.59
C PHE A 286 1.98 -27.12 3.70
N TYR A 287 1.83 -28.04 4.64
CA TYR A 287 0.57 -28.68 4.96
C TYR A 287 0.01 -28.16 6.29
N THR A 288 -1.28 -27.79 6.34
CA THR A 288 -1.96 -27.56 7.62
C THR A 288 -2.79 -28.77 8.03
N ALA A 289 -2.59 -29.25 9.25
CA ALA A 289 -3.33 -30.39 9.81
C ALA A 289 -4.74 -30.03 10.30
N VAL A 290 -5.06 -28.73 10.38
CA VAL A 290 -6.32 -28.21 10.92
C VAL A 290 -6.83 -27.07 10.05
N SER A 291 -8.12 -26.80 10.12
CA SER A 291 -8.70 -25.63 9.46
C SER A 291 -8.16 -24.35 10.08
N LEU A 292 -7.82 -23.34 9.28
CA LEU A 292 -7.34 -22.03 9.74
C LEU A 292 -8.43 -20.98 9.49
N ASP A 293 -8.92 -20.30 10.54
CA ASP A 293 -9.98 -19.29 10.40
C ASP A 293 -9.41 -17.90 10.16
N GLY A 294 -9.54 -17.40 8.93
CA GLY A 294 -9.13 -16.05 8.52
C GLY A 294 -10.29 -15.15 8.10
N ARG A 295 -11.54 -15.50 8.46
CA ARG A 295 -12.71 -14.67 8.13
C ARG A 295 -12.62 -13.32 8.84
N GLY A 296 -12.77 -12.23 8.10
CA GLY A 296 -12.67 -10.86 8.59
C GLY A 296 -13.62 -10.59 9.77
N THR A 297 -14.84 -11.14 9.70
CA THR A 297 -15.87 -11.02 10.75
C THR A 297 -15.46 -11.66 12.08
N ILE A 298 -14.55 -12.63 12.06
CA ILE A 298 -14.09 -13.38 13.25
C ILE A 298 -12.75 -12.83 13.72
N ILE A 299 -11.77 -12.74 12.82
CA ILE A 299 -10.39 -12.39 13.18
C ILE A 299 -10.27 -10.96 13.71
N ARG A 300 -11.11 -10.02 13.26
CA ARG A 300 -11.11 -8.63 13.76
C ARG A 300 -11.75 -8.45 15.14
N THR A 301 -12.27 -9.52 15.75
CA THR A 301 -13.04 -9.44 16.99
C THR A 301 -12.64 -10.47 18.04
N THR A 302 -11.90 -11.49 17.64
CA THR A 302 -11.54 -12.63 18.46
C THR A 302 -10.18 -13.19 18.08
N GLU A 303 -9.59 -13.92 19.02
CA GLU A 303 -8.44 -14.78 18.75
C GLU A 303 -8.81 -15.88 17.74
N THR A 304 -7.96 -16.08 16.75
CA THR A 304 -8.07 -17.17 15.78
C THR A 304 -6.79 -18.00 15.78
N ASN A 305 -6.89 -19.25 15.35
CA ASN A 305 -5.69 -20.09 15.20
C ASN A 305 -4.79 -19.62 14.05
N LEU A 306 -5.34 -19.00 12.99
CA LEU A 306 -4.54 -18.36 11.94
C LEU A 306 -3.78 -17.15 12.49
N GLY A 307 -4.45 -16.28 13.24
CA GLY A 307 -3.82 -15.13 13.90
C GLY A 307 -2.70 -15.53 14.86
N ASN A 308 -2.94 -16.56 15.68
CA ASN A 308 -1.91 -17.10 16.57
C ASN A 308 -0.72 -17.66 15.82
N PHE A 309 -0.95 -18.40 14.72
CA PHE A 309 0.12 -18.92 13.87
C PHE A 309 1.01 -17.80 13.34
N LEU A 310 0.42 -16.76 12.76
CA LEU A 310 1.16 -15.63 12.19
C LEU A 310 1.93 -14.86 13.26
N ALA A 311 1.30 -14.59 14.42
CA ALA A 311 1.97 -13.92 15.52
C ALA A 311 3.13 -14.78 16.09
N ASP A 312 2.99 -16.10 16.13
CA ASP A 312 4.07 -17.00 16.57
C ASP A 312 5.24 -17.06 15.57
N VAL A 313 4.93 -17.06 14.27
CA VAL A 313 5.93 -16.98 13.20
C VAL A 313 6.78 -15.73 13.39
N VAL A 314 6.13 -14.56 13.44
CA VAL A 314 6.80 -13.25 13.54
C VAL A 314 7.64 -13.16 14.82
N ARG A 315 7.07 -13.57 15.96
CA ARG A 315 7.78 -13.55 17.24
C ARG A 315 9.03 -14.43 17.23
N ALA A 316 8.91 -15.64 16.68
CA ALA A 316 10.02 -16.60 16.66
C ALA A 316 11.12 -16.19 15.68
N TYR A 317 10.74 -15.60 14.54
CA TYR A 317 11.66 -15.06 13.55
C TYR A 317 12.56 -13.99 14.19
N TYR A 318 11.97 -12.95 14.77
CA TYR A 318 12.71 -11.85 15.41
C TYR A 318 13.24 -12.15 16.82
N ASN A 319 12.86 -13.29 17.41
CA ASN A 319 13.22 -13.67 18.77
C ASN A 319 12.84 -12.60 19.83
N THR A 320 11.60 -12.10 19.74
CA THR A 320 11.09 -11.04 20.63
C THR A 320 10.24 -11.56 21.79
N ASP A 321 10.06 -10.72 22.81
CA ASP A 321 9.17 -11.02 23.93
C ASP A 321 7.73 -11.17 23.46
N ILE A 322 7.29 -10.27 22.58
CA ILE A 322 5.92 -10.14 22.10
C ILE A 322 5.92 -10.00 20.58
N ALA A 323 4.85 -10.46 19.93
CA ALA A 323 4.52 -10.03 18.57
C ALA A 323 3.06 -9.63 18.43
N PHE A 324 2.84 -8.63 17.59
CA PHE A 324 1.53 -8.11 17.21
C PHE A 324 1.31 -8.27 15.71
N VAL A 325 0.19 -8.87 15.34
CA VAL A 325 -0.33 -8.88 13.98
C VAL A 325 -1.70 -8.25 14.01
N ASN A 326 -1.86 -7.03 13.49
CA ASN A 326 -3.16 -6.39 13.40
C ASN A 326 -4.04 -7.15 12.39
N SER A 327 -5.33 -7.33 12.71
CA SER A 327 -6.21 -8.21 11.94
C SER A 327 -6.56 -7.65 10.56
N GLY A 328 -6.29 -6.36 10.32
CA GLY A 328 -6.35 -5.72 9.01
C GLY A 328 -5.36 -6.30 8.00
N PHE A 329 -4.23 -6.85 8.48
CA PHE A 329 -3.21 -7.49 7.65
C PHE A 329 -3.68 -8.81 7.02
N ILE A 330 -4.66 -9.48 7.62
CA ILE A 330 -5.08 -10.83 7.22
C ILE A 330 -6.31 -10.72 6.32
N ARG A 331 -6.18 -11.13 5.05
CA ARG A 331 -7.14 -10.76 3.99
C ARG A 331 -7.90 -11.91 3.32
N CYS A 332 -7.55 -13.16 3.59
CA CYS A 332 -8.13 -14.30 2.87
C CYS A 332 -9.66 -14.47 3.05
N ASP A 333 -10.25 -13.85 4.08
CA ASP A 333 -11.68 -13.84 4.41
C ASP A 333 -12.40 -15.20 4.31
N ARG A 334 -11.70 -16.28 4.68
CA ARG A 334 -12.22 -17.65 4.58
C ARG A 334 -11.68 -18.54 5.69
N VAL A 335 -12.28 -19.73 5.79
CA VAL A 335 -11.68 -20.84 6.53
C VAL A 335 -10.84 -21.64 5.55
N VAL A 336 -9.52 -21.68 5.75
CA VAL A 336 -8.61 -22.53 4.98
C VAL A 336 -8.75 -23.96 5.49
N PRO A 337 -9.13 -24.95 4.67
CA PRO A 337 -9.29 -26.33 5.13
C PRO A 337 -7.93 -27.00 5.42
N PRO A 338 -7.91 -28.12 6.17
CA PRO A 338 -6.74 -28.98 6.26
C PRO A 338 -6.29 -29.43 4.87
N GLY A 339 -5.00 -29.33 4.59
CA GLY A 339 -4.51 -29.54 3.22
C GLY A 339 -3.17 -28.87 2.95
N VAL A 340 -2.70 -29.02 1.72
CA VAL A 340 -1.55 -28.30 1.19
C VAL A 340 -1.92 -26.84 0.95
N LEU A 341 -1.10 -25.92 1.44
CA LEU A 341 -1.15 -24.50 1.15
C LEU A 341 -0.05 -24.17 0.13
N THR A 342 -0.41 -23.35 -0.84
CA THR A 342 0.44 -22.89 -1.94
C THR A 342 0.93 -21.47 -1.72
N VAL A 343 1.82 -20.99 -2.59
CA VAL A 343 2.20 -19.57 -2.65
C VAL A 343 0.97 -18.67 -2.77
N ARG A 344 -0.03 -19.07 -3.58
CA ARG A 344 -1.30 -18.34 -3.68
C ARG A 344 -2.01 -18.20 -2.34
N ASP A 345 -2.12 -19.28 -1.59
CA ASP A 345 -2.80 -19.27 -0.30
C ASP A 345 -2.11 -18.31 0.69
N VAL A 346 -0.77 -18.26 0.68
CA VAL A 346 0.00 -17.34 1.54
C VAL A 346 -0.20 -15.89 1.13
N VAL A 347 -0.11 -15.58 -0.17
CA VAL A 347 -0.37 -14.23 -0.71
C VAL A 347 -1.81 -13.79 -0.43
N ASP A 348 -2.79 -14.68 -0.57
CA ASP A 348 -4.19 -14.38 -0.25
C ASP A 348 -4.37 -14.08 1.26
N ILE A 349 -3.57 -14.70 2.14
CA ILE A 349 -3.60 -14.45 3.58
C ILE A 349 -2.96 -13.11 3.92
N LEU A 350 -1.74 -12.83 3.44
CA LEU A 350 -0.96 -11.61 3.70
C LEU A 350 -0.52 -10.97 2.36
N PRO A 351 -1.36 -10.11 1.74
CA PRO A 351 -1.12 -9.60 0.39
C PRO A 351 -0.23 -8.35 0.34
N PHE A 352 0.00 -7.68 1.48
CA PHE A 352 0.51 -6.31 1.50
C PHE A 352 2.03 -6.23 1.39
N GLY A 353 2.78 -7.30 1.69
CA GLY A 353 4.23 -7.28 1.58
C GLY A 353 4.91 -6.40 2.62
N ASN A 354 4.20 -5.86 3.61
CA ASN A 354 4.71 -4.87 4.56
C ASN A 354 5.81 -5.46 5.50
N PRO A 355 6.88 -4.72 5.84
CA PRO A 355 7.91 -5.19 6.76
C PRO A 355 7.41 -5.34 8.21
N PHE A 356 7.93 -6.33 8.92
CA PHE A 356 7.80 -6.43 10.38
C PHE A 356 9.04 -5.85 11.05
N ILE A 357 8.87 -4.81 11.86
CA ILE A 357 9.97 -4.18 12.61
C ILE A 357 9.96 -4.62 14.08
N VAL A 358 11.04 -4.30 14.80
CA VAL A 358 11.15 -4.54 16.24
C VAL A 358 11.32 -3.24 16.98
N LYS A 359 10.42 -2.98 17.94
CA LYS A 359 10.52 -1.86 18.88
C LYS A 359 10.72 -2.36 20.31
N GLN A 360 11.52 -1.65 21.09
CA GLN A 360 11.51 -1.74 22.55
C GLN A 360 10.50 -0.74 23.10
N ILE A 361 9.57 -1.21 23.93
CA ILE A 361 8.49 -0.38 24.50
C ILE A 361 8.35 -0.56 26.01
N THR A 362 7.78 0.43 26.69
CA THR A 362 7.44 0.34 28.12
C THR A 362 6.12 -0.39 28.36
N THR A 363 5.87 -0.78 29.62
CA THR A 363 4.55 -1.28 30.05
C THR A 363 3.42 -0.29 29.76
N ARG A 364 3.67 1.02 29.81
CA ARG A 364 2.65 2.05 29.54
C ARG A 364 2.24 2.00 28.08
N THR A 365 3.20 2.04 27.17
CA THR A 365 2.97 1.93 25.72
C THR A 365 2.25 0.63 25.37
N LEU A 366 2.66 -0.50 25.96
CA LEU A 366 1.99 -1.78 25.80
C LEU A 366 0.50 -1.71 26.18
N LEU A 367 0.17 -1.13 27.34
CA LEU A 367 -1.22 -1.01 27.79
C LEU A 367 -2.05 -0.09 26.88
N GLN A 368 -1.47 1.01 26.39
CA GLN A 368 -2.14 1.89 25.43
C GLN A 368 -2.42 1.17 24.10
N ALA A 369 -1.47 0.41 23.57
CA ALA A 369 -1.64 -0.38 22.36
C ALA A 369 -2.73 -1.45 22.52
N LEU A 370 -2.74 -2.15 23.65
CA LEU A 370 -3.76 -3.17 23.95
C LEU A 370 -5.15 -2.56 24.14
N GLU A 371 -5.26 -1.40 24.78
CA GLU A 371 -6.53 -0.67 24.85
C GLU A 371 -6.98 -0.21 23.46
N ASN A 372 -6.08 0.34 22.62
CA ASN A 372 -6.39 0.72 21.23
C ASN A 372 -6.92 -0.48 20.44
N SER A 373 -6.26 -1.64 20.56
CA SER A 373 -6.65 -2.89 19.90
C SER A 373 -8.10 -3.29 20.16
N VAL A 374 -8.64 -2.94 21.32
CA VAL A 374 -10.01 -3.30 21.72
C VAL A 374 -10.92 -2.08 21.79
N SER A 375 -10.50 -0.93 21.25
CA SER A 375 -11.05 0.40 21.56
C SER A 375 -12.36 0.74 20.83
N ASP A 376 -12.50 0.47 19.53
CA ASP A 376 -13.80 0.52 18.83
C ASP A 376 -13.81 -0.12 17.44
N SER A 377 -15.02 -0.27 16.88
CA SER A 377 -15.38 -0.87 15.60
C SER A 377 -14.81 -2.28 15.39
N ARG A 378 -15.62 -3.29 15.72
CA ARG A 378 -15.43 -4.73 15.42
C ARG A 378 -15.43 -5.03 13.91
N THR A 379 -14.99 -4.07 13.11
CA THR A 379 -15.09 -3.92 11.67
C THR A 379 -13.83 -3.32 11.05
N ASP A 380 -12.97 -2.62 11.80
CA ASP A 380 -11.71 -2.08 11.28
C ASP A 380 -10.49 -3.01 11.53
N GLY A 381 -9.31 -2.62 11.03
CA GLY A 381 -8.12 -3.46 10.99
C GLY A 381 -7.33 -3.56 12.30
N ARG A 382 -7.66 -2.74 13.32
CA ARG A 382 -6.76 -2.50 14.45
C ARG A 382 -6.60 -3.68 15.41
N PHE A 383 -7.57 -4.59 15.49
CA PHE A 383 -7.57 -5.67 16.48
C PHE A 383 -6.32 -6.56 16.37
N LEU A 384 -5.55 -6.71 17.45
CA LEU A 384 -4.30 -7.46 17.44
C LEU A 384 -4.52 -8.96 17.70
N GLN A 385 -3.92 -9.78 16.85
CA GLN A 385 -3.57 -11.16 17.17
C GLN A 385 -2.22 -11.13 17.91
N LEU A 386 -2.12 -11.91 19.00
CA LEU A 386 -1.05 -11.77 19.99
C LEU A 386 -0.16 -13.02 20.04
N SER A 387 1.13 -12.85 20.28
CA SER A 387 2.04 -13.91 20.75
C SER A 387 2.91 -13.43 21.90
N GLY A 388 3.24 -14.33 22.83
CA GLY A 388 4.07 -14.03 24.01
C GLY A 388 3.32 -13.45 25.21
N ILE A 389 2.06 -13.03 25.01
CA ILE A 389 1.18 -12.48 26.05
C ILE A 389 -0.25 -13.02 25.94
N ALA A 390 -1.02 -12.85 27.01
CA ALA A 390 -2.46 -13.05 27.02
C ALA A 390 -3.19 -11.88 27.70
N ILE A 391 -4.40 -11.58 27.25
CA ILE A 391 -5.23 -10.50 27.79
C ILE A 391 -6.63 -10.98 28.16
N GLU A 392 -7.18 -10.39 29.22
CA GLU A 392 -8.59 -10.50 29.60
C GLU A 392 -9.28 -9.17 29.28
N VAL A 393 -10.40 -9.23 28.58
CA VAL A 393 -11.11 -8.06 28.05
C VAL A 393 -12.57 -8.07 28.53
N ASP A 394 -13.11 -6.89 28.83
CA ASP A 394 -14.53 -6.65 29.09
C ASP A 394 -15.06 -5.58 28.13
N PHE A 395 -15.64 -6.02 27.01
CA PHE A 395 -16.19 -5.13 25.99
C PHE A 395 -17.40 -4.32 26.44
N ALA A 396 -17.99 -4.61 27.60
CA ALA A 396 -19.07 -3.80 28.15
C ALA A 396 -18.56 -2.51 28.81
N ARG A 397 -17.25 -2.34 28.95
CA ARG A 397 -16.64 -1.15 29.53
C ARG A 397 -16.42 -0.05 28.49
N PRO A 398 -16.34 1.22 28.94
CA PRO A 398 -15.93 2.32 28.08
C PRO A 398 -14.60 2.03 27.39
N GLN A 399 -14.45 2.55 26.17
CA GLN A 399 -13.20 2.56 25.43
C GLN A 399 -12.05 3.12 26.31
N GLY A 400 -10.87 2.51 26.23
CA GLY A 400 -9.73 2.88 27.08
C GLY A 400 -9.79 2.30 28.49
N SER A 401 -10.73 1.41 28.79
CA SER A 401 -10.82 0.68 30.07
C SER A 401 -11.31 -0.76 29.89
N ARG A 402 -11.12 -1.34 28.70
CA ARG A 402 -11.63 -2.66 28.34
C ARG A 402 -10.65 -3.77 28.71
N VAL A 403 -9.35 -3.51 28.77
CA VAL A 403 -8.34 -4.48 29.19
C VAL A 403 -8.36 -4.59 30.72
N ARG A 404 -8.66 -5.79 31.22
CA ARG A 404 -8.78 -6.08 32.67
C ARG A 404 -7.49 -6.60 33.26
N ARG A 405 -6.80 -7.45 32.51
CA ARG A 405 -5.60 -8.14 32.94
C ARG A 405 -4.73 -8.44 31.72
N VAL A 406 -3.43 -8.28 31.89
CA VAL A 406 -2.40 -8.70 30.94
C VAL A 406 -1.53 -9.72 31.64
N THR A 407 -1.29 -10.86 30.98
CA THR A 407 -0.38 -11.91 31.43
C THR A 407 0.82 -11.90 30.50
N ALA A 408 1.98 -11.50 31.03
CA ALA A 408 3.25 -11.44 30.31
C ALA A 408 4.40 -11.84 31.27
N PRO A 409 5.50 -12.42 30.77
CA PRO A 409 6.75 -12.46 31.54
C PRO A 409 7.17 -11.02 31.87
N LEU A 410 7.73 -10.74 33.05
CA LEU A 410 7.78 -9.39 33.67
C LEU A 410 9.16 -8.69 33.59
N PRO A 411 9.59 -8.12 32.46
CA PRO A 411 10.51 -7.00 32.42
C PRO A 411 9.76 -5.65 32.50
N THR A 412 10.49 -4.56 32.78
CA THR A 412 9.97 -3.18 32.72
C THR A 412 9.80 -2.66 31.29
N THR A 413 10.51 -3.27 30.33
CA THR A 413 10.48 -2.97 28.90
C THR A 413 10.41 -4.27 28.11
N PHE A 414 9.75 -4.22 26.95
CA PHE A 414 9.49 -5.40 26.11
C PHE A 414 10.03 -5.15 24.71
N THR A 415 10.61 -6.19 24.10
CA THR A 415 10.81 -6.22 22.65
C THR A 415 9.55 -6.71 21.96
N VAL A 416 9.07 -5.95 20.98
CA VAL A 416 7.82 -6.23 20.29
C VAL A 416 8.04 -6.18 18.79
N ALA A 417 7.77 -7.30 18.12
CA ALA A 417 7.72 -7.38 16.67
C ALA A 417 6.33 -7.00 16.16
N MET A 418 6.25 -6.12 15.17
CA MET A 418 4.99 -5.63 14.61
C MET A 418 5.17 -5.09 13.19
N SER A 419 4.10 -4.99 12.40
CA SER A 419 4.16 -4.37 11.08
C SER A 419 4.61 -2.90 11.18
N THR A 420 5.37 -2.41 10.19
CA THR A 420 5.65 -0.97 10.03
C THR A 420 4.39 -0.13 10.11
N PHE A 421 3.30 -0.56 9.46
CA PHE A 421 2.01 0.13 9.46
C PHE A 421 1.55 0.57 10.87
N ILE A 422 1.40 -0.37 11.82
CA ILE A 422 1.01 0.04 13.18
C ILE A 422 2.14 0.73 13.94
N ALA A 423 3.41 0.40 13.65
CA ALA A 423 4.56 1.04 14.28
C ALA A 423 4.71 2.52 13.89
N ASP A 424 4.24 2.89 12.71
CA ASP A 424 4.19 4.25 12.17
C ASP A 424 2.86 4.95 12.50
N CYS A 425 2.21 4.50 13.58
CA CYS A 425 1.04 5.12 14.20
C CYS A 425 -0.29 4.98 13.44
N PHE A 426 -0.35 4.22 12.34
CA PHE A 426 -1.61 3.92 11.67
C PHE A 426 -2.53 3.02 12.53
N ASP A 427 -3.80 2.85 12.14
CA ASP A 427 -4.85 2.14 12.92
C ASP A 427 -5.05 2.70 14.36
N GLY A 428 -4.65 3.95 14.60
CA GLY A 428 -4.76 4.62 15.89
C GLY A 428 -3.67 4.25 16.89
N TYR A 429 -2.59 3.60 16.45
CA TYR A 429 -1.46 3.19 17.30
C TYR A 429 -0.45 4.32 17.55
N THR A 430 -0.94 5.53 17.83
CA THR A 430 -0.09 6.70 18.09
C THR A 430 0.84 6.54 19.29
N CYS A 431 0.60 5.55 20.14
CA CYS A 431 1.50 5.18 21.24
C CYS A 431 2.87 4.63 20.77
N PHE A 432 3.04 4.29 19.50
CA PHE A 432 4.32 3.83 18.97
C PHE A 432 5.17 4.93 18.32
N ASP A 433 4.80 6.20 18.46
CA ASP A 433 5.55 7.34 17.92
C ASP A 433 7.03 7.27 18.34
N SER A 434 7.92 7.17 17.35
CA SER A 434 9.38 7.04 17.56
C SER A 434 10.02 8.33 18.12
N SER A 435 9.29 9.45 18.17
CA SER A 435 9.73 10.66 18.88
C SER A 435 9.53 10.59 20.39
N ASP A 436 8.77 9.61 20.88
CA ASP A 436 8.61 9.35 22.30
C ASP A 436 9.85 8.63 22.86
N THR A 437 10.43 9.17 23.93
CA THR A 437 11.56 8.57 24.66
C THR A 437 11.25 7.19 25.25
N GLU A 438 9.97 6.79 25.31
CA GLU A 438 9.51 5.47 25.77
C GLU A 438 9.52 4.39 24.66
N VAL A 439 9.88 4.75 23.41
CA VAL A 439 9.88 3.85 22.25
C VAL A 439 11.23 3.93 21.53
N GLU A 440 11.89 2.78 21.39
CA GLU A 440 13.14 2.67 20.64
C GLU A 440 13.00 1.64 19.51
N THR A 441 13.35 2.01 18.28
CA THR A 441 13.36 1.06 17.14
C THR A 441 14.68 0.29 17.14
N LEU A 442 14.62 -1.01 17.38
CA LEU A 442 15.78 -1.91 17.41
C LEU A 442 16.10 -2.50 16.02
N VAL A 443 15.06 -2.78 15.24
CA VAL A 443 15.16 -3.23 13.84
C VAL A 443 14.24 -2.36 13.03
N GLY A 444 14.78 -1.54 12.12
CA GLY A 444 14.01 -0.69 11.21
C GLY A 444 13.62 -1.40 9.90
N ALA A 445 12.85 -0.72 9.06
CA ALA A 445 12.35 -1.28 7.80
C ALA A 445 13.48 -1.76 6.85
N GLU A 446 14.62 -1.06 6.85
CA GLU A 446 15.78 -1.36 6.00
C GLU A 446 16.49 -2.69 6.28
N GLY A 447 16.23 -3.33 7.43
CA GLY A 447 16.75 -4.66 7.79
C GLY A 447 15.65 -5.65 8.17
N ALA A 448 14.39 -5.31 7.88
CA ALA A 448 13.22 -6.09 8.24
C ALA A 448 12.74 -6.91 7.04
N MET A 449 12.28 -8.13 7.32
CA MET A 449 11.64 -8.98 6.33
C MET A 449 10.14 -8.66 6.23
N THR A 450 9.61 -8.78 5.02
CA THR A 450 8.19 -8.57 4.70
C THR A 450 7.32 -9.67 5.28
N ASP A 451 6.06 -9.38 5.54
CA ASP A 451 5.08 -10.35 6.05
C ASP A 451 4.93 -11.60 5.14
N THR A 452 4.76 -11.38 3.84
CA THR A 452 4.75 -12.44 2.83
C THR A 452 6.14 -13.08 2.72
N GLY A 453 7.22 -12.30 2.79
CA GLY A 453 8.61 -12.80 2.72
C GLY A 453 8.96 -13.72 3.87
N ILE A 454 8.65 -13.34 5.12
CA ILE A 454 8.83 -14.15 6.32
C ILE A 454 8.12 -15.49 6.14
N LEU A 455 6.87 -15.48 5.68
CA LEU A 455 6.15 -16.71 5.43
C LEU A 455 6.76 -17.51 4.28
N LEU A 456 7.05 -16.91 3.14
CA LEU A 456 7.62 -17.64 2.00
C LEU A 456 8.98 -18.23 2.37
N GLU A 457 9.89 -17.50 3.01
CA GLU A 457 11.21 -18.02 3.38
C GLU A 457 11.15 -19.06 4.50
N ILE A 458 10.28 -18.89 5.51
CA ILE A 458 10.09 -19.91 6.55
C ILE A 458 9.47 -21.17 5.97
N LEU A 459 8.56 -21.03 5.00
CA LEU A 459 7.75 -22.14 4.48
C LEU A 459 8.32 -22.77 3.20
N GLU A 460 9.20 -22.11 2.47
CA GLU A 460 9.92 -22.67 1.33
C GLU A 460 11.05 -23.59 1.81
N LEU A 461 11.12 -24.79 1.26
CA LEU A 461 12.33 -25.58 1.33
C LEU A 461 13.43 -24.85 0.55
N LEU A 462 14.42 -24.31 1.27
CA LEU A 462 15.70 -23.97 0.68
C LEU A 462 16.39 -25.30 0.32
N ASP A 463 16.67 -25.51 -0.96
CA ASP A 463 17.25 -26.74 -1.50
C ASP A 463 18.73 -27.00 -1.08
N SER A 464 19.28 -26.27 -0.11
CA SER A 464 20.70 -26.37 0.27
C SER A 464 20.91 -26.84 1.71
N GLY A 465 21.25 -28.12 1.85
CA GLY A 465 21.68 -28.73 3.10
C GLY A 465 23.10 -28.34 3.53
N GLU A 466 23.32 -27.08 3.93
CA GLU A 466 24.56 -26.65 4.58
C GLU A 466 24.29 -26.12 6.00
N PHE A 467 25.07 -26.58 6.98
CA PHE A 467 25.10 -26.08 8.37
C PHE A 467 26.29 -25.11 8.52
N PRO A 468 26.16 -24.00 9.27
CA PRO A 468 27.22 -22.98 9.32
C PRO A 468 28.34 -23.30 10.34
N PRO A 469 29.57 -22.79 10.12
CA PRO A 469 30.69 -22.82 11.07
C PRO A 469 30.60 -21.73 12.15
N ALA A 470 31.59 -21.69 13.05
CA ALA A 470 31.49 -21.16 14.41
C ALA A 470 31.51 -19.62 14.63
N GLU A 471 31.45 -18.79 13.58
CA GLU A 471 31.36 -17.31 13.70
C GLU A 471 30.49 -16.75 12.56
N LEU A 472 29.45 -15.95 12.87
CA LEU A 472 28.30 -15.69 11.97
C LEU A 472 28.33 -14.31 11.27
N SER A 473 28.09 -14.31 9.95
CA SER A 473 27.83 -13.17 9.05
C SER A 473 26.31 -12.80 8.97
N GLU A 474 25.94 -11.68 8.32
CA GLU A 474 24.53 -11.23 8.19
C GLU A 474 23.64 -12.25 7.45
N GLU A 475 24.15 -12.92 6.39
CA GLU A 475 23.42 -14.00 5.70
C GLU A 475 23.17 -15.21 6.63
N GLU A 476 24.10 -15.54 7.54
CA GLU A 476 23.94 -16.64 8.49
C GLU A 476 23.00 -16.29 9.67
N ALA A 477 22.83 -14.99 9.98
CA ALA A 477 21.85 -14.52 10.96
C ALA A 477 20.40 -14.73 10.48
N ASP A 478 20.15 -14.58 9.17
CA ASP A 478 18.85 -14.88 8.56
C ASP A 478 18.55 -16.39 8.54
N PHE A 479 19.56 -17.23 8.29
CA PHE A 479 19.40 -18.69 8.43
C PHE A 479 19.00 -19.11 9.86
N ASP A 480 19.57 -18.51 10.90
CA ASP A 480 19.19 -18.82 12.30
C ASP A 480 17.77 -18.30 12.63
N ARG A 481 17.38 -17.11 12.13
CA ARG A 481 16.00 -16.58 12.28
C ARG A 481 14.97 -17.51 11.67
N ILE A 482 15.20 -17.94 10.43
CA ILE A 482 14.34 -18.89 9.70
C ILE A 482 14.26 -20.22 10.45
N ALA A 483 15.40 -20.79 10.85
CA ALA A 483 15.45 -22.07 11.57
C ALA A 483 14.67 -22.03 12.91
N ARG A 484 14.80 -20.94 13.68
CA ARG A 484 14.03 -20.74 14.92
C ARG A 484 12.53 -20.71 14.66
N ALA A 485 12.10 -19.95 13.66
CA ALA A 485 10.69 -19.84 13.32
C ALA A 485 10.13 -21.19 12.84
N ARG A 486 10.85 -21.91 11.97
CA ARG A 486 10.50 -23.27 11.53
C ARG A 486 10.35 -24.22 12.71
N LYS A 487 11.31 -24.24 13.63
CA LYS A 487 11.25 -25.09 14.84
C LYS A 487 10.04 -24.78 15.72
N LYS A 488 9.61 -23.52 15.76
CA LYS A 488 8.46 -23.09 16.56
C LYS A 488 7.13 -23.58 15.97
N VAL A 489 6.99 -23.53 14.64
CA VAL A 489 5.68 -23.70 14.00
C VAL A 489 5.49 -25.04 13.30
N PHE A 490 6.58 -25.72 12.91
CA PHE A 490 6.50 -27.04 12.29
C PHE A 490 6.39 -28.16 13.31
N VAL A 491 5.55 -29.13 12.98
CA VAL A 491 5.34 -30.34 13.76
C VAL A 491 6.13 -31.48 13.12
N LEU A 492 7.09 -32.03 13.87
CA LEU A 492 7.78 -33.28 13.50
C LEU A 492 6.84 -34.45 13.85
N ASP A 493 6.10 -34.98 12.88
CA ASP A 493 5.28 -36.18 13.09
C ASP A 493 6.07 -37.42 12.65
N GLY A 494 6.50 -38.24 13.63
CA GLY A 494 7.26 -39.49 13.39
C GLY A 494 6.39 -40.68 13.03
N ALA A 495 5.11 -40.49 12.71
CA ALA A 495 4.13 -41.58 12.66
C ALA A 495 3.04 -41.40 11.62
N HIS A 496 3.38 -41.22 10.34
CA HIS A 496 2.51 -41.70 9.26
C HIS A 496 3.36 -42.22 8.09
N GLY A 497 3.15 -43.49 7.77
CA GLY A 497 3.71 -44.11 6.60
C GLY A 497 3.16 -43.50 5.31
N GLU A 498 3.93 -43.71 4.26
CA GLU A 498 3.75 -43.31 2.86
C GLU A 498 4.40 -41.96 2.51
N ARG A 499 5.40 -42.10 1.63
CA ARG A 499 6.50 -41.18 1.29
C ARG A 499 6.05 -40.00 0.42
N GLU A 500 4.86 -39.45 0.66
CA GLU A 500 4.23 -38.45 -0.22
C GLU A 500 4.11 -37.04 0.39
N ARG A 501 4.84 -36.72 1.47
CA ARG A 501 4.85 -35.35 2.04
C ARG A 501 6.24 -34.90 2.45
N ASP A 502 7.04 -34.44 1.48
CA ASP A 502 8.27 -33.69 1.73
C ASP A 502 7.99 -32.26 2.24
N LEU A 503 6.71 -31.84 2.31
CA LEU A 503 6.33 -30.50 2.77
C LEU A 503 6.23 -30.42 4.31
N PRO A 504 6.70 -29.31 4.92
CA PRO A 504 6.55 -29.09 6.36
C PRO A 504 5.07 -29.01 6.78
N MET A 505 4.78 -29.38 8.04
CA MET A 505 3.41 -29.42 8.56
C MET A 505 3.22 -28.46 9.75
N VAL A 506 2.11 -27.72 9.76
CA VAL A 506 1.68 -26.88 10.89
C VAL A 506 0.40 -27.41 11.54
N ARG A 507 0.22 -27.16 12.84
CA ARG A 507 -1.02 -27.49 13.58
C ARG A 507 -1.42 -26.38 14.56
N PRO A 508 -1.75 -25.16 14.09
CA PRO A 508 -2.06 -24.02 14.95
C PRO A 508 -3.30 -24.23 15.82
N ARG A 509 -3.32 -23.61 17.00
CA ARG A 509 -4.40 -23.76 17.98
C ARG A 509 -4.84 -22.40 18.54
N ILE A 510 -6.08 -22.34 19.00
CA ILE A 510 -6.54 -21.27 19.87
C ILE A 510 -6.07 -21.61 21.29
N GLU A 511 -5.42 -20.67 21.95
CA GLU A 511 -4.76 -20.89 23.25
C GLU A 511 -5.35 -20.03 24.37
N GLY A 512 -6.33 -19.17 24.06
CA GLY A 512 -6.94 -18.27 25.05
C GLY A 512 -6.05 -17.05 25.35
N ARG A 513 -5.26 -16.62 24.36
CA ARG A 513 -4.47 -15.38 24.40
C ARG A 513 -5.36 -14.14 24.48
N ILE A 514 -6.60 -14.20 23.98
CA ILE A 514 -7.57 -13.10 24.10
C ILE A 514 -8.89 -13.64 24.65
N PHE A 515 -9.20 -13.29 25.89
CA PHE A 515 -10.34 -13.83 26.62
C PHE A 515 -11.37 -12.74 26.96
N ASP A 516 -12.59 -12.87 26.41
CA ASP A 516 -13.73 -12.01 26.77
C ASP A 516 -14.43 -12.58 28.02
N CYS A 517 -14.29 -11.88 29.15
CA CYS A 517 -14.79 -12.33 30.45
C CYS A 517 -16.31 -12.46 30.52
N LYS A 518 -17.09 -11.89 29.59
CA LYS A 518 -18.56 -11.99 29.57
C LYS A 518 -19.12 -13.04 28.61
N ARG A 519 -18.31 -13.58 27.70
CA ARG A 519 -18.75 -14.60 26.73
C ARG A 519 -18.90 -16.01 27.32
N VAL A 520 -18.44 -16.24 28.54
CA VAL A 520 -18.30 -17.56 29.19
C VAL A 520 -19.62 -18.16 29.71
N LYS A 521 -20.78 -17.51 29.52
CA LYS A 521 -22.05 -18.07 30.03
C LYS A 521 -22.68 -19.19 29.19
N THR A 522 -22.16 -19.53 28.01
CA THR A 522 -22.80 -20.54 27.13
C THR A 522 -21.77 -21.34 26.35
N TYR A 523 -21.09 -22.31 26.98
CA TYR A 523 -20.67 -23.57 26.36
C TYR A 523 -20.42 -24.59 27.50
N ARG A 524 -21.48 -25.31 27.90
CA ARG A 524 -21.31 -26.67 28.43
C ARG A 524 -21.51 -27.59 27.23
N MET A 525 -20.41 -28.11 26.67
CA MET A 525 -20.46 -29.35 25.90
C MET A 525 -19.86 -30.46 26.74
N ASP A 526 -20.48 -31.61 26.64
CA ASP A 526 -20.34 -32.76 27.52
C ASP A 526 -18.89 -33.25 27.67
N GLY A 527 -18.40 -33.26 28.91
CA GLY A 527 -17.49 -34.31 29.37
C GLY A 527 -15.97 -34.15 29.19
N ILE A 528 -15.43 -32.93 29.05
CA ILE A 528 -13.96 -32.73 29.10
C ILE A 528 -13.59 -31.73 30.20
N ASP A 529 -12.93 -32.23 31.25
CA ASP A 529 -12.32 -31.41 32.29
C ASP A 529 -11.08 -30.67 31.73
N ILE A 530 -11.06 -29.34 31.87
CA ILE A 530 -9.90 -28.51 31.53
C ILE A 530 -9.12 -28.25 32.84
N PRO A 531 -7.80 -28.52 32.91
CA PRO A 531 -7.02 -28.37 34.14
C PRO A 531 -6.96 -26.92 34.63
N GLN A 532 -7.18 -26.74 35.94
CA GLN A 532 -6.85 -25.50 36.65
C GLN A 532 -5.34 -25.27 36.63
N TRP A 533 -4.90 -24.12 36.12
CA TRP A 533 -3.53 -23.66 36.28
C TRP A 533 -3.47 -22.51 37.30
N TYR A 534 -3.02 -22.84 38.51
CA TYR A 534 -2.27 -21.93 39.39
C TYR A 534 -0.94 -21.61 38.70
N GLY A 535 -0.29 -20.45 38.79
CA GLY A 535 -0.54 -19.22 39.52
C GLY A 535 0.73 -18.35 39.43
N TYR A 536 0.58 -17.10 39.02
CA TYR A 536 1.26 -15.96 39.63
C TYR A 536 0.20 -14.87 39.73
N THR A 537 -0.41 -14.80 40.91
CA THR A 537 -1.40 -13.78 41.25
C THR A 537 -0.62 -12.55 41.69
N VAL A 538 -0.58 -11.51 40.85
CA VAL A 538 -0.38 -10.16 41.38
C VAL A 538 -1.76 -9.70 41.82
N GLU A 539 -2.11 -9.99 43.08
CA GLU A 539 -3.10 -9.18 43.77
C GLU A 539 -2.49 -7.78 43.89
N LEU A 540 -3.08 -6.82 43.19
CA LEU A 540 -2.83 -5.41 43.41
C LEU A 540 -3.41 -5.01 44.78
N SER A 541 -2.76 -5.46 45.86
CA SER A 541 -2.97 -4.93 47.19
C SER A 541 -2.16 -3.64 47.34
N ASN A 542 -2.65 -2.59 46.70
CA ASN A 542 -2.61 -1.21 47.16
C ASN A 542 -3.32 -0.37 46.10
N HIS A 543 -4.33 0.39 46.54
CA HIS A 543 -5.13 1.27 45.71
C HIS A 543 -4.28 2.14 44.78
N LEU A 544 -4.31 1.82 43.49
CA LEU A 544 -4.19 2.80 42.41
C LEU A 544 -5.43 2.61 41.54
N LEU A 545 -6.45 3.41 41.85
CA LEU A 545 -7.55 3.64 40.93
C LEU A 545 -6.95 4.18 39.61
N LEU A 546 -7.32 3.57 38.50
CA LEU A 546 -6.99 3.97 37.11
C LEU A 546 -7.58 5.35 36.71
N SER A 547 -7.87 6.23 37.67
CA SER A 547 -8.43 7.56 37.43
C SER A 547 -7.39 8.69 37.41
N SER A 548 -6.08 8.41 37.57
CA SER A 548 -5.06 9.46 37.76
C SER A 548 -3.89 9.45 36.77
N TYR A 549 -3.90 8.63 35.72
CA TYR A 549 -2.82 8.61 34.72
C TYR A 549 -3.24 8.95 33.28
N LEU A 550 -4.50 9.32 33.06
CA LEU A 550 -5.01 9.81 31.79
C LEU A 550 -5.67 11.16 32.02
N GLU A 551 -4.89 12.24 32.02
CA GLU A 551 -5.48 13.56 31.76
C GLU A 551 -5.88 13.63 30.28
N PRO A 552 -7.13 14.01 29.97
CA PRO A 552 -7.53 14.24 28.59
C PRO A 552 -6.95 15.57 28.13
N ARG A 553 -5.76 15.56 27.51
CA ARG A 553 -5.33 16.67 26.67
C ARG A 553 -5.78 16.41 25.23
N SER A 554 -6.89 17.05 24.89
CA SER A 554 -7.21 17.56 23.55
C SER A 554 -7.43 16.54 22.43
N PHE A 555 -8.56 15.84 22.46
CA PHE A 555 -9.24 15.46 21.21
C PHE A 555 -9.84 16.73 20.59
N CYS A 556 -9.16 17.34 19.63
CA CYS A 556 -9.72 18.44 18.85
C CYS A 556 -10.65 17.85 17.78
N PHE A 557 -11.95 17.94 18.05
CA PHE A 557 -13.04 17.64 17.13
C PHE A 557 -12.96 18.52 15.86
N TRP A 558 -13.04 17.88 14.69
CA TRP A 558 -13.53 18.51 13.47
C TRP A 558 -14.95 19.03 13.72
N ARG A 559 -15.11 20.35 13.87
CA ARG A 559 -16.40 21.04 13.76
C ARG A 559 -16.51 21.62 12.37
N ALA A 560 -17.47 21.11 11.61
CA ALA A 560 -18.01 21.77 10.43
C ALA A 560 -18.39 23.22 10.80
N ARG A 561 -17.82 24.20 10.10
CA ARG A 561 -18.26 25.59 10.12
C ARG A 561 -19.14 25.84 8.90
N SER A 562 -20.45 25.85 9.12
CA SER A 562 -21.37 26.63 8.31
C SER A 562 -21.41 28.07 8.86
N ASP A 563 -21.31 29.01 7.93
CA ASP A 563 -21.77 30.39 7.96
C ASP A 563 -21.06 31.41 8.85
N VAL A 564 -20.35 32.33 8.19
CA VAL A 564 -20.50 33.78 8.41
C VAL A 564 -20.30 34.49 7.06
N LEU A 565 -21.27 35.27 6.62
CA LEU A 565 -21.06 36.68 6.24
C LEU A 565 -22.40 37.40 6.14
N SER A 566 -22.73 38.11 7.22
CA SER A 566 -23.66 39.23 7.20
C SER A 566 -23.05 40.39 6.44
N THR A 567 -23.82 41.11 5.62
CA THR A 567 -23.77 42.58 5.61
C THR A 567 -25.04 43.17 4.98
N ARG A 568 -25.64 44.09 5.76
CA ARG A 568 -26.36 45.32 5.33
C ARG A 568 -27.67 45.15 4.55
N SER A 569 -28.66 46.03 4.63
CA SER A 569 -29.16 47.00 5.61
C SER A 569 -30.32 47.70 4.90
N ARG A 570 -31.43 47.90 5.62
CA ARG A 570 -32.38 49.03 5.51
C ARG A 570 -33.50 49.02 4.44
N ASN A 571 -34.71 49.07 5.03
CA ASN A 571 -35.81 50.02 4.81
C ASN A 571 -36.88 49.72 3.76
N LEU A 572 -38.12 49.58 4.24
CA LEU A 572 -39.36 50.36 3.97
C LEU A 572 -40.53 49.53 4.56
N HIS A 573 -41.57 49.97 5.27
CA HIS A 573 -42.14 51.19 5.87
C HIS A 573 -43.10 50.66 6.99
N VAL A 574 -43.59 51.39 8.01
CA VAL A 574 -44.55 52.51 7.97
C VAL A 574 -44.67 53.09 9.40
N ALA A 575 -44.56 54.42 9.52
CA ALA A 575 -45.21 55.38 10.45
C ALA A 575 -44.27 56.54 10.76
#